data_AF-A0A0C2ZHY3-F1
#
_entry.id   AF-A0A0C2ZHY3-F1
#
_cell.length_a   1.000
_cell.length_b   1.000
_cell.length_c   1.000
_cell.angle_alpha   90.00
_cell.angle_beta   90.00
_cell.angle_gamma   90.00
#
_symmetry.space_group_name_H-M   'P 1'
#
loop_
_entity.id
_entity.type
_entity.pdbx_description
1 polymer ?
#
loop_
_entity_poly.entity_id
_entity_poly.type
_entity_poly.pdbx_seq_one_letter_code
_entity_poly.pdbx_strand_id
1 'polypeptide(L)'
;MRKQIFPLLILSSFLYPQTFYYQNAQKVYLTKQETSLRSHLSVDTFVDEHNRTVGVGDEIIIETQNIDALVAKYPIDVVEKIGNRFYRCKVTPKDRVFEIAALIYLEEGVTSSHPNFIKEKQTR
;
A
#
# COMPACT_ATOMS: atom_id res chain seq x y z
N MET A 1 -20.67 12.11 -42.27
CA MET A 1 -19.34 11.81 -41.71
C MET A 1 -19.50 11.07 -40.39
N ARG A 2 -19.51 9.73 -40.40
CA ARG A 2 -19.65 8.89 -39.19
C ARG A 2 -18.28 8.74 -38.53
N LYS A 3 -18.07 9.41 -37.40
CA LYS A 3 -16.83 9.35 -36.61
C LYS A 3 -16.71 7.95 -36.01
N GLN A 4 -15.61 7.26 -36.30
CA GLN A 4 -15.26 5.96 -35.75
C GLN A 4 -14.90 6.12 -34.25
N ILE A 5 -15.84 5.81 -33.36
CA ILE A 5 -15.67 5.84 -31.89
C ILE A 5 -15.28 4.44 -31.35
N PHE A 6 -15.18 3.42 -32.21
CA PHE A 6 -14.99 2.04 -31.80
C PHE A 6 -13.65 1.67 -31.12
N PRO A 7 -12.48 2.30 -31.39
CA PRO A 7 -11.23 1.82 -30.78
C PRO A 7 -11.08 2.17 -29.30
N LEU A 8 -11.92 3.05 -28.72
CA LEU A 8 -11.77 3.47 -27.32
C LEU A 8 -12.27 2.42 -26.31
N LEU A 9 -13.20 1.53 -26.70
CA LEU A 9 -13.84 0.55 -25.81
C LEU A 9 -12.99 -0.69 -25.53
N ILE A 10 -11.97 -0.97 -26.34
CA ILE A 10 -11.11 -2.15 -26.16
C ILE A 10 -9.98 -1.87 -25.15
N LEU A 11 -9.61 -0.59 -24.95
CA LEU A 11 -8.52 -0.21 -24.05
C LEU A 11 -8.89 -0.25 -22.56
N SER A 12 -10.18 -0.12 -22.22
CA SER A 12 -10.62 -0.11 -20.82
C SER A 12 -10.47 -1.46 -20.11
N SER A 13 -10.43 -2.57 -20.86
CA SER A 13 -10.34 -3.93 -20.29
C SER A 13 -8.97 -4.25 -19.69
N PHE A 14 -7.94 -3.43 -19.95
CA PHE A 14 -6.59 -3.61 -19.41
C PHE A 14 -6.30 -2.73 -18.18
N LEU A 15 -7.26 -1.91 -17.76
CA LEU A 15 -7.15 -1.09 -16.55
C LEU A 15 -7.52 -1.92 -15.32
N TYR A 16 -6.75 -2.98 -15.05
CA TYR A 16 -6.83 -3.60 -13.73
C TYR A 16 -6.17 -2.67 -12.71
N PRO A 17 -6.82 -2.35 -11.57
CA PRO A 17 -6.21 -1.51 -10.55
C PRO A 17 -4.96 -2.20 -10.01
N GLN A 18 -3.79 -1.72 -10.41
CA GLN A 18 -2.52 -2.25 -9.98
C GLN A 18 -2.23 -1.77 -8.56
N THR A 19 -2.08 -2.71 -7.62
CA THR A 19 -1.62 -2.40 -6.26
C THR A 19 -0.10 -2.27 -6.28
N PHE A 20 0.45 -1.22 -5.68
CA PHE A 20 1.89 -1.02 -5.62
C PHE A 20 2.32 -0.29 -4.34
N TYR A 21 3.61 -0.38 -4.03
CA TYR A 21 4.26 0.44 -3.01
C TYR A 21 5.65 0.90 -3.50
N TYR A 22 6.25 1.85 -2.80
CA TYR A 22 7.60 2.30 -3.10
C TYR A 22 8.63 1.54 -2.27
N GLN A 23 9.63 0.96 -2.95
CA GLN A 23 10.81 0.37 -2.36
C GLN A 23 12.04 0.93 -3.07
N ASN A 24 12.99 1.52 -2.34
CA ASN A 24 14.20 2.11 -2.92
C ASN A 24 13.91 3.08 -4.08
N ALA A 25 12.90 3.95 -3.92
CA ALA A 25 12.39 4.88 -4.94
C ALA A 25 11.82 4.23 -6.22
N GLN A 26 11.61 2.91 -6.23
CA GLN A 26 11.00 2.17 -7.34
C GLN A 26 9.62 1.66 -6.94
N LYS A 27 8.69 1.59 -7.91
CA LYS A 27 7.38 0.97 -7.70
C LYS A 27 7.54 -0.54 -7.73
N VAL A 28 7.05 -1.21 -6.70
CA VAL A 28 6.92 -2.66 -6.64
C VAL A 28 5.44 -3.00 -6.78
N TYR A 29 5.10 -3.72 -7.83
CA TYR A 29 3.72 -4.12 -8.12
C TYR A 29 3.36 -5.41 -7.39
N LEU A 30 2.13 -5.46 -6.91
CA LEU A 30 1.59 -6.54 -6.12
C LEU A 30 0.26 -7.01 -6.73
N THR A 31 0.11 -8.33 -6.76
CA THR A 31 -1.15 -8.98 -7.14
C THR A 31 -1.79 -9.57 -5.89
N LYS A 32 -3.04 -9.20 -5.63
CA LYS A 32 -3.80 -9.75 -4.50
C LYS A 32 -4.04 -11.24 -4.75
N GLN A 33 -3.72 -12.07 -3.76
CA GLN A 33 -4.08 -13.48 -3.78
C GLN A 33 -5.39 -13.69 -3.02
N GLU A 34 -6.29 -14.47 -3.60
CA GLU A 34 -7.46 -14.96 -2.86
C GLU A 34 -6.97 -15.87 -1.73
N THR A 35 -7.12 -15.39 -0.51
CA THR A 35 -6.70 -16.13 0.66
C THR A 35 -7.79 -17.14 1.02
N SER A 36 -7.42 -18.40 1.27
CA SER A 36 -8.38 -19.40 1.74
C SER A 36 -9.07 -18.94 3.04
N LEU A 37 -10.35 -19.26 3.21
CA LEU A 37 -11.29 -18.84 4.27
C LEU A 37 -10.82 -18.92 5.74
N ARG A 38 -9.59 -19.40 6.01
CA ARG A 38 -8.98 -19.53 7.35
C ARG A 38 -7.89 -18.51 7.65
N SER A 39 -7.53 -17.60 6.75
CA SER A 39 -6.57 -16.55 7.08
C SER A 39 -7.17 -15.55 8.06
N HIS A 40 -6.34 -15.02 8.97
CA HIS A 40 -6.75 -13.97 9.91
C HIS A 40 -7.50 -12.86 9.15
N LEU A 41 -8.78 -12.62 9.49
CA LEU A 41 -9.69 -11.69 8.81
C LEU A 41 -9.13 -10.26 8.60
N SER A 42 -8.06 -9.91 9.33
CA SER A 42 -7.40 -8.60 9.27
C SER A 42 -6.23 -8.50 8.29
N VAL A 43 -5.76 -9.58 7.65
CA VAL A 43 -4.56 -9.56 6.78
C VAL A 43 -4.90 -10.03 5.37
N ASP A 44 -4.62 -9.18 4.38
CA ASP A 44 -4.69 -9.53 2.96
C ASP A 44 -3.34 -10.04 2.46
N THR A 45 -3.35 -11.06 1.62
CA THR A 45 -2.14 -11.65 1.04
C THR A 45 -1.90 -11.13 -0.37
N PHE A 46 -0.66 -10.76 -0.65
CA PHE A 46 -0.21 -10.28 -1.96
C PHE A 46 1.05 -11.04 -2.39
N VAL A 47 1.25 -11.11 -3.70
CA VAL A 47 2.47 -11.63 -4.31
C VAL A 47 3.07 -10.62 -5.27
N ASP A 48 4.39 -10.48 -5.22
CA ASP A 48 5.15 -9.63 -6.14
C ASP A 48 5.58 -10.38 -7.41
N GLU A 49 6.24 -9.67 -8.32
CA GLU A 49 6.76 -10.22 -9.58
C GLU A 49 7.82 -11.33 -9.40
N HIS A 50 8.39 -11.47 -8.21
CA HIS A 50 9.38 -12.49 -7.86
C HIS A 50 8.74 -13.69 -7.12
N ASN A 51 7.41 -13.81 -7.12
CA ASN A 51 6.66 -14.82 -6.38
C ASN A 51 6.87 -14.78 -4.85
N ARG A 52 7.25 -13.63 -4.30
CA ARG A 52 7.36 -13.45 -2.84
C ARG A 52 6.00 -13.08 -2.27
N THR A 53 5.54 -13.88 -1.31
CA THR A 53 4.29 -13.65 -0.59
C THR A 53 4.49 -12.65 0.55
N VAL A 54 3.61 -11.65 0.63
CA VAL A 54 3.58 -10.66 1.71
C VAL A 54 2.16 -10.50 2.25
N GLY A 55 2.02 -10.45 3.58
CA GLY A 55 0.77 -10.09 4.24
C GLY A 55 0.71 -8.59 4.50
N VAL A 56 -0.44 -7.97 4.28
CA VAL A 56 -0.67 -6.54 4.56
C VAL A 56 -1.95 -6.37 5.36
N GLY A 57 -1.83 -5.69 6.50
CA GLY A 57 -2.94 -5.30 7.37
C GLY A 57 -3.48 -3.91 7.03
N ASP A 58 -3.87 -3.17 8.06
CA ASP A 58 -4.33 -1.78 8.01
C ASP A 58 -3.27 -0.78 8.47
N GLU A 59 -1.99 -1.18 8.49
CA GLU A 59 -0.92 -0.35 9.04
C GLU A 59 0.11 0.06 7.97
N ILE A 60 0.68 1.25 8.16
CA ILE A 60 1.80 1.79 7.39
C ILE A 60 2.91 2.23 8.33
N ILE A 61 4.15 2.21 7.84
CA ILE A 61 5.32 2.78 8.51
C ILE A 61 5.73 4.02 7.73
N ILE A 62 5.89 5.13 8.43
CA ILE A 62 6.26 6.43 7.87
C ILE A 62 7.53 6.92 8.56
N GLU A 63 8.48 7.40 7.77
CA GLU A 63 9.64 8.13 8.26
C GLU A 63 9.50 9.62 7.95
N THR A 64 9.31 10.43 8.98
CA THR A 64 9.17 11.88 8.84
C THR A 64 9.63 12.63 10.11
N GLN A 65 9.88 13.92 9.97
CA GLN A 65 10.09 14.82 11.10
C GLN A 65 8.78 15.41 11.64
N ASN A 66 7.71 15.44 10.85
CA ASN A 66 6.45 16.12 11.20
C ASN A 66 5.24 15.22 10.91
N ILE A 67 4.96 14.30 11.84
CA ILE A 67 3.83 13.36 11.70
C ILE A 67 2.47 14.06 11.86
N ASP A 68 2.39 15.12 12.66
CA ASP A 68 1.13 15.82 12.98
C ASP A 68 0.51 16.43 11.71
N ALA A 69 1.33 16.97 10.81
CA ALA A 69 0.88 17.47 9.52
C ALA A 69 0.25 16.37 8.64
N LEU A 70 0.79 15.15 8.70
CA LEU A 70 0.28 14.01 7.93
C LEU A 70 -1.04 13.48 8.51
N VAL A 71 -1.14 13.37 9.83
CA VAL A 71 -2.36 12.94 10.53
C VAL A 71 -3.52 13.90 10.27
N ALA A 72 -3.25 15.21 10.13
CA ALA A 72 -4.28 16.19 9.77
C ALA A 72 -4.77 16.09 8.32
N LYS A 73 -3.96 15.53 7.41
CA LYS A 73 -4.22 15.51 5.96
C LYS A 73 -4.75 14.16 5.46
N TYR A 74 -4.33 13.07 6.09
CA TYR A 74 -4.66 11.71 5.69
C TYR A 74 -5.45 11.02 6.79
N PRO A 75 -6.30 10.03 6.45
CA PRO A 75 -7.08 9.31 7.45
C PRO A 75 -6.21 8.21 8.09
N ILE A 76 -5.24 8.66 8.89
CA ILE A 76 -4.29 7.82 9.60
C ILE A 76 -4.25 8.18 11.09
N ASP A 77 -4.05 7.17 11.93
CA ASP A 77 -3.89 7.33 13.38
C ASP A 77 -2.52 6.80 13.80
N VAL A 78 -1.76 7.58 14.57
CA VAL A 78 -0.46 7.11 15.09
C VAL A 78 -0.69 6.05 16.15
N VAL A 79 -0.22 4.83 15.89
CA VAL A 79 -0.26 3.70 16.83
C VAL A 79 0.96 3.74 17.74
N GLU A 80 2.13 3.97 17.14
CA GLU A 80 3.40 3.89 17.87
C GLU A 80 4.48 4.74 17.19
N LYS A 81 5.34 5.38 17.98
CA LYS A 81 6.56 6.00 17.51
C LYS A 81 7.73 5.02 17.67
N ILE A 82 8.37 4.67 16.56
CA ILE A 82 9.50 3.74 16.50
C ILE A 82 10.79 4.56 16.36
N GLY A 83 11.49 4.79 17.46
CA GLY A 83 12.70 5.61 17.45
C GLY A 83 12.43 7.10 17.18
N ASN A 84 13.34 7.80 16.52
CA ASN A 84 13.25 9.27 16.40
C ASN A 84 12.31 9.75 15.30
N ARG A 85 12.28 9.08 14.15
CA ARG A 85 11.60 9.54 12.94
C ARG A 85 10.62 8.54 12.33
N PHE A 86 10.57 7.29 12.82
CA PHE A 86 9.63 6.30 12.31
C PHE A 86 8.36 6.29 13.14
N TYR A 87 7.23 6.16 12.47
CA TYR A 87 5.90 6.09 13.07
C TYR A 87 5.15 4.93 12.44
N ARG A 88 4.57 4.07 13.26
CA ARG A 88 3.57 3.09 12.82
C ARG A 88 2.21 3.74 12.94
N CYS A 89 1.51 3.82 11.82
CA CYS A 89 0.19 4.42 11.75
C CYS A 89 -0.83 3.43 11.21
N LYS A 90 -2.03 3.47 11.77
CA LYS A 90 -3.19 2.73 11.28
C LYS A 90 -3.90 3.56 10.22
N VAL A 91 -4.37 2.93 9.16
CA VAL A 91 -5.05 3.55 8.03
C VAL A 91 -6.52 3.18 8.06
N THR A 92 -7.40 4.17 7.92
CA THR A 92 -8.84 3.95 7.84
C THR A 92 -9.42 4.65 6.60
N PRO A 93 -10.07 3.94 5.67
CA PRO A 93 -10.33 2.50 5.65
C PRO A 93 -9.12 1.66 5.18
N LYS A 94 -9.05 0.39 5.63
CA LYS A 94 -7.95 -0.55 5.39
C LYS A 94 -7.63 -0.77 3.90
N ASP A 95 -8.64 -0.78 3.03
CA ASP A 95 -8.50 -1.03 1.59
C ASP A 95 -7.64 0.04 0.88
N ARG A 96 -7.43 1.20 1.51
CA ARG A 96 -6.63 2.31 0.97
C ARG A 96 -5.19 2.34 1.48
N VAL A 97 -4.70 1.32 2.20
CA VAL A 97 -3.34 1.26 2.77
C VAL A 97 -2.25 1.57 1.74
N PHE A 98 -2.30 0.95 0.56
CA PHE A 98 -1.31 1.17 -0.49
C PHE A 98 -1.39 2.56 -1.10
N GLU A 99 -2.62 3.03 -1.37
CA GLU A 99 -2.87 4.36 -1.91
C GLU A 99 -2.34 5.45 -0.97
N ILE A 100 -2.71 5.36 0.32
CA ILE A 100 -2.32 6.34 1.33
C ILE A 100 -0.81 6.31 1.58
N ALA A 101 -0.19 5.12 1.63
CA ALA A 101 1.27 5.03 1.73
C ALA A 101 1.96 5.70 0.52
N ALA A 102 1.46 5.49 -0.70
CA ALA A 102 2.01 6.10 -1.90
C ALA A 102 1.81 7.62 -1.93
N LEU A 103 0.67 8.12 -1.47
CA LEU A 103 0.42 9.57 -1.38
C LEU A 103 1.33 10.22 -0.34
N ILE A 104 1.47 9.62 0.84
CA ILE A 104 2.34 10.13 1.91
C ILE A 104 3.80 10.12 1.48
N TYR A 105 4.25 9.11 0.73
CA TYR A 105 5.61 9.05 0.18
C TYR A 105 5.97 10.28 -0.67
N LEU A 106 4.98 10.91 -1.31
CA LEU A 106 5.17 12.08 -2.17
C LEU A 106 5.13 13.42 -1.42
N GLU A 107 4.83 13.40 -0.11
CA GLU A 107 4.78 14.61 0.69
C GLU A 107 6.18 15.14 1.03
N GLU A 108 6.29 16.45 1.11
CA GLU A 108 7.55 17.10 1.50
C GLU A 108 7.95 16.72 2.93
N GLY A 109 9.23 16.39 3.13
CA GLY A 109 9.75 16.00 4.45
C GLY A 109 9.42 14.57 4.87
N VAL A 110 8.87 13.74 3.98
CA VAL A 110 8.75 12.29 4.15
C VAL A 110 9.93 11.61 3.45
N THR A 111 10.72 10.86 4.22
CA THR A 111 11.85 10.08 3.67
C THR A 111 11.36 8.75 3.12
N SER A 112 10.42 8.11 3.82
CA SER A 112 9.85 6.83 3.42
C SER A 112 8.42 6.67 3.92
N SER A 113 7.59 5.97 3.15
CA SER A 113 6.25 5.55 3.55
C SER A 113 5.90 4.26 2.83
N HIS A 114 5.57 3.21 3.59
CA HIS A 114 5.24 1.91 3.04
C HIS A 114 4.25 1.15 3.93
N PRO A 115 3.48 0.20 3.37
CA PRO A 115 2.70 -0.74 4.16
C PRO A 115 3.56 -1.49 5.18
N ASN A 116 2.99 -1.78 6.35
CA ASN A 116 3.62 -2.64 7.34
C ASN A 116 3.45 -4.11 6.90
N PHE A 117 4.48 -4.66 6.24
CA PHE A 117 4.44 -6.03 5.72
C PHE A 117 4.61 -7.06 6.84
N ILE A 118 3.62 -7.94 6.96
CA ILE A 118 3.66 -9.11 7.84
C ILE A 118 4.36 -10.23 7.07
N LYS A 119 5.58 -10.58 7.48
CA LYS A 119 6.30 -11.72 6.94
C LYS A 119 5.78 -13.00 7.59
N GLU A 120 5.40 -13.98 6.79
CA GLU A 120 5.19 -15.33 7.31
C GLU A 120 6.53 -15.86 7.84
N LYS A 121 6.53 -16.32 9.09
CA LYS A 121 7.71 -16.96 9.68
C LYS A 121 7.87 -18.31 8.98
N GLN A 122 8.88 -18.44 8.11
CA GLN A 122 9.29 -19.75 7.61
C GLN A 122 9.67 -20.61 8.83
N THR A 123 8.82 -21.58 9.14
CA THR A 123 9.13 -22.60 10.14
C THR A 123 10.12 -23.54 9.45
N ARG A 124 11.38 -23.54 9.90
CA ARG A 124 12.41 -24.45 9.41
C ARG A 124 12.16 -25.87 9.91
#